data_AF-A0A0F8ZTI2-F1
#
_entry.id   AF-A0A0F8ZTI2-F1
#
_cell.length_a   1.000
_cell.length_b   1.000
_cell.length_c   1.000
_cell.angle_alpha   90.00
_cell.angle_beta   90.00
_cell.angle_gamma   90.00
#
_symmetry.space_group_name_H-M   'P 1'
#
loop_
_entity.id
_entity.type
_entity.pdbx_description
1 polymer ?
#
loop_
_entity_poly.entity_id
_entity_poly.type
_entity_poly.pdbx_seq_one_letter_code
_entity_poly.pdbx_strand_id
1 'polypeptide(L)'
;PAVQGLGGHGKLLWAAVALVHGFLLSDSQAMDLLIRDYNPRCEPPWNLSDSRDSRDFRRKVTEARKLVPSEQPGWLLNDPAYAPVDIANVNIDALIENEGTNEKTKDLCVGNNTENILRSELDFLTHPTGLLGRLCSWINSTAMREQPLLTLACALTFCGALFGRKVRDDLGSRTNLYCMGIAKSSAGKLHALKQVRRLCAAAGCLDLLGGDDWASDSAIEKKLSEQPTTFFLCDEIGYLLASIKTSGGYHQVKIIPMLMKLWSAAGSVYTGKEYADDDKQRTLIQPCCCIYGCSDPYRFAKGLPKKNSTMDG
;
A
#
# COMPACT_ATOMS: atom_id res chain seq x y z
N PRO A 1 25.25 9.78 -6.69
CA PRO A 1 25.95 10.22 -5.46
C PRO A 1 26.89 11.41 -5.73
N ALA A 2 26.81 12.44 -4.88
CA ALA A 2 27.77 13.54 -4.85
C ALA A 2 28.94 13.17 -3.93
N VAL A 3 30.17 13.30 -4.42
CA VAL A 3 31.39 12.94 -3.67
C VAL A 3 32.15 14.22 -3.30
N GLN A 4 32.44 14.40 -2.02
CA GLN A 4 33.13 15.60 -1.52
C GLN A 4 34.55 15.66 -2.12
N GLY A 5 34.95 16.81 -2.67
CA GLY A 5 36.25 16.99 -3.34
C GLY A 5 36.33 16.52 -4.81
N LEU A 6 35.35 15.76 -5.30
CA LEU A 6 35.27 15.27 -6.69
C LEU A 6 34.01 15.80 -7.40
N GLY A 7 33.81 17.12 -7.37
CA GLY A 7 32.68 17.78 -8.04
C GLY A 7 31.32 17.64 -7.33
N GLY A 8 31.30 17.22 -6.06
CA GLY A 8 30.08 17.04 -5.28
C GLY A 8 29.19 18.30 -5.19
N HIS A 9 29.78 19.48 -5.05
CA HIS A 9 29.01 20.75 -5.02
C HIS A 9 28.27 21.05 -6.32
N GLY A 10 28.82 20.62 -7.48
CA GLY A 10 28.16 20.78 -8.77
C GLY A 10 26.97 19.83 -8.92
N LYS A 11 27.11 18.59 -8.45
CA LYS A 11 26.03 17.60 -8.42
C LYS A 11 24.91 18.02 -7.46
N LEU A 12 25.25 18.59 -6.31
CA LEU A 12 24.29 19.16 -5.36
C LEU A 12 23.52 20.34 -5.97
N LEU A 13 24.22 21.24 -6.68
CA LEU A 13 23.57 22.35 -7.39
C LEU A 13 22.59 21.84 -8.45
N TRP A 14 22.99 20.84 -9.23
CA TRP A 14 22.13 20.26 -10.25
C TRP A 14 20.90 19.58 -9.65
N ALA A 15 21.06 18.86 -8.53
CA ALA A 15 19.94 18.29 -7.79
C ALA A 15 18.97 19.38 -7.29
N ALA A 16 19.50 20.51 -6.79
CA ALA A 16 18.67 21.66 -6.42
C ALA A 16 17.93 22.25 -7.64
N VAL A 17 18.58 22.39 -8.79
CA VAL A 17 17.96 22.85 -10.05
C VAL A 17 16.83 21.92 -10.49
N ALA A 18 17.03 20.60 -10.43
CA ALA A 18 16.01 19.62 -10.77
C ALA A 18 14.77 19.70 -9.85
N LEU A 19 14.96 19.90 -8.55
CA LEU A 19 13.84 20.06 -7.60
C LEU A 19 13.11 21.38 -7.78
N VAL A 20 13.85 22.47 -7.93
CA VAL A 20 13.34 23.84 -8.01
C VAL A 20 12.60 24.11 -9.32
N HIS A 21 13.20 23.70 -10.45
CA HIS A 21 12.67 24.00 -11.78
C HIS A 21 12.06 22.77 -12.47
N GLY A 22 12.58 21.57 -12.22
CA GLY A 22 12.06 20.34 -12.84
C GLY A 22 10.76 19.85 -12.21
N PHE A 23 10.66 19.92 -10.88
CA PHE A 23 9.46 19.56 -10.12
C PHE A 23 8.65 20.76 -9.61
N LEU A 24 9.08 22.00 -9.92
CA LEU A 24 8.43 23.25 -9.49
C LEU A 24 8.19 23.37 -7.98
N LEU A 25 9.08 22.78 -7.16
CA LEU A 25 8.93 22.80 -5.71
C LEU A 25 9.30 24.15 -5.11
N SER A 26 8.75 24.46 -3.92
CA SER A 26 9.17 25.62 -3.14
C SER A 26 10.59 25.43 -2.57
N ASP A 27 11.22 26.52 -2.13
CA ASP A 27 12.58 26.46 -1.56
C ASP A 27 12.63 25.59 -0.29
N SER A 28 11.58 25.61 0.53
CA SER A 28 11.48 24.76 1.72
C SER A 28 11.32 23.29 1.35
N GLN A 29 10.44 22.96 0.40
CA GLN A 29 10.22 21.59 -0.07
C GLN A 29 11.47 21.00 -0.72
N ALA A 30 12.15 21.78 -1.56
CA ALA A 30 13.40 21.37 -2.18
C ALA A 30 14.50 21.14 -1.14
N MET A 31 14.59 22.02 -0.12
CA MET A 31 15.55 21.86 0.98
C MET A 31 15.29 20.56 1.77
N ASP A 32 14.04 20.29 2.13
CA ASP A 32 13.68 19.12 2.92
C ASP A 32 14.01 17.82 2.17
N LEU A 33 13.72 17.75 0.88
CA LEU A 33 14.05 16.58 0.04
C LEU A 33 15.55 16.41 -0.17
N LEU A 34 16.30 17.50 -0.34
CA LEU A 34 17.76 17.42 -0.43
C LEU A 34 18.36 16.87 0.86
N ILE A 35 17.85 17.30 2.02
CA ILE A 35 18.31 16.82 3.33
C ILE A 35 17.94 15.35 3.53
N ARG A 36 16.66 15.00 3.33
CA ARG A 36 16.12 13.69 3.70
C ARG A 36 16.52 12.61 2.71
N ASP A 37 16.49 12.89 1.42
CA ASP A 37 16.53 11.85 0.38
C ASP A 37 17.82 11.91 -0.46
N TYR A 38 18.42 13.10 -0.64
CA TYR A 38 19.66 13.26 -1.43
C TYR A 38 20.94 13.12 -0.58
N ASN A 39 21.01 13.80 0.58
CA ASN A 39 22.19 13.81 1.44
C ASN A 39 22.62 12.41 1.95
N PRO A 40 21.73 11.46 2.29
CA PRO A 40 22.16 10.12 2.69
C PRO A 40 22.86 9.32 1.59
N ARG A 41 22.70 9.72 0.32
CA ARG A 41 23.34 9.08 -0.85
C ARG A 41 24.66 9.75 -1.23
N CYS A 42 25.14 10.67 -0.41
CA CYS A 42 26.36 11.43 -0.62
C CYS A 42 27.53 10.79 0.12
N GLU A 43 28.74 10.92 -0.43
CA GLU A 43 29.94 10.28 0.11
C GLU A 43 31.10 11.27 0.30
N PRO A 44 31.49 11.60 1.54
CA PRO A 44 30.70 11.41 2.76
C PRO A 44 29.41 12.25 2.73
N PRO A 45 28.39 11.89 3.53
CA PRO A 45 27.23 12.74 3.74
C PRO A 45 27.65 14.09 4.32
N TRP A 46 27.01 15.17 3.87
CA TRP A 46 27.22 16.49 4.43
C TRP A 46 26.71 16.55 5.86
N ASN A 47 27.46 17.20 6.76
CA ASN A 47 27.14 17.25 8.17
C ASN A 47 26.22 18.43 8.47
N LEU A 48 24.91 18.21 8.48
CA LEU A 48 23.92 19.26 8.71
C LEU A 48 23.92 19.83 10.14
N SER A 49 24.61 19.19 11.08
CA SER A 49 24.87 19.77 12.41
C SER A 49 25.94 20.87 12.36
N ASP A 50 26.78 20.90 11.32
CA ASP A 50 27.66 22.02 11.03
C ASP A 50 26.88 23.14 10.32
N SER A 51 26.95 24.33 10.90
CA SER A 51 26.40 25.58 10.34
C SER A 51 26.89 25.88 8.92
N ARG A 52 28.08 25.41 8.53
CA ARG A 52 28.66 25.64 7.20
C ARG A 52 27.97 24.80 6.12
N ASP A 53 27.86 23.50 6.34
CA ASP A 53 27.23 22.56 5.39
C ASP A 53 25.73 22.82 5.25
N SER A 54 25.06 23.12 6.37
CA SER A 54 23.64 23.55 6.38
C SER A 54 23.41 24.84 5.59
N ARG A 55 24.38 25.76 5.59
CA ARG A 55 24.33 26.98 4.77
C ARG A 55 24.62 26.70 3.31
N ASP A 56 25.46 25.71 3.00
CA ASP A 56 25.78 25.35 1.62
C ASP A 56 24.55 24.80 0.89
N PHE A 57 23.76 23.93 1.52
CA PHE A 57 22.50 23.43 0.95
C PHE A 57 21.51 24.57 0.66
N ARG A 58 21.29 25.46 1.64
CA ARG A 58 20.40 26.63 1.44
C ARG A 58 20.90 27.51 0.30
N ARG A 59 22.21 27.80 0.28
CA ARG A 59 22.84 28.60 -0.77
C ARG A 59 22.62 27.97 -2.14
N LYS A 60 22.72 26.64 -2.26
CA LYS A 60 22.54 25.92 -3.53
C LYS A 60 21.10 25.95 -4.03
N VAL A 61 20.10 25.90 -3.15
CA VAL A 61 18.69 26.12 -3.52
C VAL A 61 18.47 27.56 -4.01
N THR A 62 19.00 28.56 -3.30
CA THR A 62 18.91 29.97 -3.72
C THR A 62 19.67 30.24 -5.03
N GLU A 63 20.80 29.58 -5.24
CA GLU A 63 21.58 29.66 -6.48
C GLU A 63 20.81 29.04 -7.65
N ALA A 64 20.19 27.87 -7.44
CA ALA A 64 19.34 27.21 -8.43
C ALA A 64 18.20 28.11 -8.93
N ARG A 65 17.56 28.89 -8.06
CA ARG A 65 16.50 29.86 -8.44
C ARG A 65 16.96 30.95 -9.41
N LYS A 66 18.23 31.33 -9.35
CA LYS A 66 18.81 32.36 -10.22
C LYS A 66 19.24 31.80 -11.57
N LEU A 67 19.38 30.48 -11.68
CA LEU A 67 19.71 29.81 -12.92
C LEU A 67 18.46 29.63 -13.78
N VAL A 68 18.63 29.83 -15.08
CA VAL A 68 17.62 29.50 -16.09
C VAL A 68 18.10 28.22 -16.77
N PRO A 69 17.51 27.05 -16.48
CA PRO A 69 17.89 25.80 -17.13
C PRO A 69 17.53 25.82 -18.63
N SER A 70 18.17 24.96 -19.42
CA SER A 70 17.85 24.77 -20.84
C SER A 70 16.45 24.17 -21.05
N GLU A 71 15.99 23.40 -20.07
CA GLU A 71 14.71 22.72 -20.09
C GLU A 71 13.55 23.64 -19.68
N GLN A 72 12.35 23.36 -20.19
CA GLN A 72 11.16 24.12 -19.81
C GLN A 72 10.80 23.87 -18.34
N PRO A 73 10.39 24.89 -17.56
CA PRO A 73 9.95 24.70 -16.18
C PRO A 73 8.91 23.57 -16.06
N GLY A 74 9.12 22.65 -15.13
CA GLY A 74 8.26 21.48 -14.93
C GLY A 74 8.62 20.26 -15.77
N TRP A 75 9.78 20.21 -16.43
CA TRP A 75 10.16 19.10 -17.32
C TRP A 75 10.18 17.71 -16.67
N LEU A 76 10.23 17.61 -15.34
CA LEU A 76 10.17 16.33 -14.60
C LEU A 76 8.77 15.99 -14.06
N LEU A 77 7.78 16.88 -14.19
CA LEU A 77 6.42 16.62 -13.72
C LEU A 77 5.70 15.56 -14.55
N ASN A 78 6.03 15.46 -15.84
CA ASN A 78 5.39 14.55 -16.80
C ASN A 78 6.40 13.59 -17.44
N ASP A 79 7.54 13.35 -16.80
CA ASP A 79 8.52 12.39 -17.30
C ASP A 79 7.86 10.99 -17.36
N PRO A 80 7.75 10.37 -18.55
CA PRO A 80 7.09 9.07 -18.69
C PRO A 80 7.74 7.96 -17.86
N ALA A 81 9.01 8.11 -17.44
CA ALA A 81 9.66 7.19 -16.53
C ALA A 81 9.10 7.25 -15.09
N TYR A 82 8.43 8.35 -14.73
CA TYR A 82 7.82 8.59 -13.41
C TYR A 82 6.32 8.84 -13.49
N ALA A 83 5.72 8.72 -14.68
CA ALA A 83 4.28 8.74 -14.83
C ALA A 83 3.69 7.64 -13.93
N PRO A 84 2.66 7.96 -13.11
CA PRO A 84 1.96 6.91 -12.38
C PRO A 84 1.49 5.89 -13.41
N VAL A 85 1.84 4.61 -13.18
CA VAL A 85 1.36 3.51 -14.02
C VAL A 85 -0.14 3.67 -14.11
N ASP A 86 -0.64 3.87 -15.33
CA ASP A 86 -2.07 4.09 -15.55
C ASP A 86 -2.83 2.79 -15.31
N ILE A 87 -3.13 2.54 -14.04
CA ILE A 87 -3.89 1.39 -13.58
C ILE A 87 -5.33 1.40 -14.13
N ALA A 88 -5.80 2.55 -14.65
CA ALA A 88 -7.13 2.69 -15.22
C ALA A 88 -7.25 2.04 -16.62
N ASN A 89 -6.12 1.67 -17.23
CA ASN A 89 -6.06 1.05 -18.56
C ASN A 89 -5.45 -0.36 -18.55
N VAL A 90 -5.35 -1.01 -17.38
CA VAL A 90 -5.05 -2.44 -17.30
C VAL A 90 -6.23 -3.21 -17.91
N ASN A 91 -6.02 -3.77 -19.10
CA ASN A 91 -7.00 -4.63 -19.75
C ASN A 91 -6.98 -6.01 -19.07
N ILE A 92 -7.83 -6.14 -18.05
CA ILE A 92 -7.97 -7.37 -17.26
C ILE A 92 -8.42 -8.54 -18.14
N ASP A 93 -9.24 -8.29 -19.16
CA ASP A 93 -9.70 -9.33 -20.10
C ASP A 93 -8.53 -9.88 -20.92
N ALA A 94 -7.62 -9.02 -21.38
CA ALA A 94 -6.39 -9.46 -22.06
C ALA A 94 -5.42 -10.24 -21.14
N LEU A 95 -5.41 -9.97 -19.83
CA LEU A 95 -4.63 -10.75 -18.87
C LEU A 95 -5.25 -12.14 -18.63
N ILE A 96 -6.58 -12.22 -18.59
CA ILE A 96 -7.32 -13.49 -18.47
C ILE A 96 -7.16 -14.34 -19.74
N GLU A 97 -7.17 -13.72 -20.92
CA GLU A 97 -6.99 -14.39 -22.22
C GLU A 97 -5.55 -14.90 -22.42
N ASN A 98 -4.53 -14.12 -22.01
CA ASN A 98 -3.13 -14.51 -22.14
C ASN A 98 -2.69 -15.63 -21.19
N GLU A 99 -3.46 -15.95 -20.13
CA GLU A 99 -3.17 -17.11 -19.28
C GLU A 99 -3.54 -18.46 -19.95
N GLY A 100 -4.25 -18.44 -21.09
CA GLY A 100 -4.69 -19.63 -21.82
C GLY A 100 -3.80 -20.05 -22.99
N THR A 101 -2.94 -19.16 -23.50
CA THR A 101 -2.05 -19.45 -24.64
C THR A 101 -0.60 -19.48 -24.20
N ASN A 102 -0.08 -20.69 -24.07
CA ASN A 102 1.33 -20.96 -23.84
C ASN A 102 2.11 -20.70 -25.15
N GLU A 103 2.32 -19.44 -25.54
CA GLU A 103 3.24 -19.09 -26.64
C GLU A 103 4.08 -17.84 -26.34
N LYS A 104 5.39 -18.10 -26.24
CA LYS A 104 6.54 -17.22 -26.47
C LYS A 104 6.33 -15.73 -26.16
N THR A 105 6.70 -15.37 -24.93
CA THR A 105 7.09 -14.02 -24.52
C THR A 105 7.89 -13.36 -25.65
N LYS A 106 7.33 -12.32 -26.27
CA LYS A 106 8.14 -11.38 -27.04
C LYS A 106 9.09 -10.72 -26.05
N ASP A 107 10.37 -11.05 -26.16
CA ASP A 107 11.46 -10.40 -25.44
C ASP A 107 11.40 -8.89 -25.75
N LEU A 108 10.74 -8.14 -24.89
CA LEU A 108 11.08 -6.74 -24.67
C LEU A 108 12.50 -6.79 -24.12
N CYS A 109 13.44 -6.11 -24.78
CA CYS A 109 14.83 -6.04 -24.35
C CYS A 109 14.92 -5.27 -23.02
N VAL A 110 14.58 -5.94 -21.92
CA VAL A 110 14.79 -5.48 -20.56
C VAL A 110 16.28 -5.67 -20.30
N GLY A 111 17.04 -4.57 -20.20
CA GLY A 111 18.49 -4.67 -19.97
C GLY A 111 18.79 -5.52 -18.74
N ASN A 112 19.91 -6.27 -18.76
CA ASN A 112 20.31 -7.24 -17.72
C ASN A 112 20.20 -6.70 -16.27
N ASN A 113 20.37 -5.40 -16.05
CA ASN A 113 20.19 -4.77 -14.74
C ASN A 113 18.73 -4.76 -14.26
N THR A 114 17.78 -4.46 -15.14
CA THR A 114 16.35 -4.40 -14.79
C THR A 114 15.80 -5.79 -14.50
N GLU A 115 16.21 -6.82 -15.25
CA GLU A 115 15.83 -8.21 -14.94
C GLU A 115 16.38 -8.67 -13.58
N ASN A 116 17.63 -8.33 -13.27
CA ASN A 116 18.24 -8.68 -11.98
C ASN A 116 17.55 -7.96 -10.81
N ILE A 117 17.17 -6.69 -10.98
CA ILE A 117 16.39 -5.94 -9.99
C ILE A 117 15.02 -6.59 -9.79
N LEU A 118 14.27 -6.86 -10.85
CA LEU A 118 12.94 -7.48 -10.77
C LEU A 118 12.99 -8.88 -10.12
N ARG A 119 14.02 -9.68 -10.43
CA ARG A 119 14.24 -10.98 -9.78
C ARG A 119 14.53 -10.83 -8.28
N SER A 120 15.33 -9.82 -7.90
CA SER A 120 15.62 -9.55 -6.49
C SER A 120 14.39 -9.05 -5.72
N GLU A 121 13.55 -8.24 -6.35
CA GLU A 121 12.30 -7.77 -5.74
C GLU A 121 11.28 -8.90 -5.60
N LEU A 122 11.12 -9.74 -6.64
CA LEU A 122 10.24 -10.89 -6.59
C LEU A 122 10.71 -11.89 -5.52
N ASP A 123 12.01 -12.11 -5.41
CA ASP A 123 12.56 -12.96 -4.35
C ASP A 123 12.27 -12.38 -2.97
N PHE A 124 12.44 -11.07 -2.77
CA PHE A 124 12.08 -10.41 -1.52
C PHE A 124 10.58 -10.49 -1.19
N LEU A 125 9.69 -10.36 -2.17
CA LEU A 125 8.24 -10.46 -1.96
C LEU A 125 7.80 -11.90 -1.68
N THR A 126 8.46 -12.89 -2.27
CA THR A 126 8.14 -14.31 -2.04
C THR A 126 8.82 -14.87 -0.79
N HIS A 127 9.94 -14.29 -0.38
CA HIS A 127 10.74 -14.65 0.78
C HIS A 127 11.11 -13.40 1.60
N PRO A 128 10.12 -12.71 2.21
CA PRO A 128 10.41 -11.53 3.03
C PRO A 128 11.30 -11.91 4.22
N THR A 129 11.98 -10.93 4.81
CA THR A 129 12.89 -11.19 5.94
C THR A 129 12.18 -11.07 7.30
N GLY A 130 12.88 -11.44 8.37
CA GLY A 130 12.43 -11.19 9.75
C GLY A 130 11.24 -12.04 10.20
N LEU A 131 10.38 -11.47 11.06
CA LEU A 131 9.19 -12.16 11.58
C LEU A 131 8.19 -12.48 10.45
N LEU A 132 7.97 -11.52 9.54
CA LEU A 132 7.08 -11.69 8.39
C LEU A 132 7.55 -12.85 7.51
N GLY A 133 8.86 -12.92 7.23
CA GLY A 133 9.50 -14.04 6.54
C GLY A 133 9.24 -15.40 7.15
N ARG A 134 9.50 -15.53 8.45
CA ARG A 134 9.28 -16.79 9.18
C ARG A 134 7.81 -17.21 9.15
N LEU A 135 6.89 -16.25 9.29
CA LEU A 135 5.46 -16.51 9.19
C LEU A 135 5.08 -16.99 7.78
N CYS A 136 5.55 -16.31 6.74
CA CYS A 136 5.27 -16.67 5.35
C CYS A 136 5.84 -18.05 5.01
N SER A 137 7.09 -18.31 5.40
CA SER A 137 7.77 -19.60 5.20
C SER A 137 7.01 -20.73 5.89
N TRP A 138 6.59 -20.55 7.15
CA TRP A 138 5.80 -21.55 7.87
C TRP A 138 4.45 -21.84 7.19
N ILE A 139 3.72 -20.79 6.78
CA ILE A 139 2.45 -20.95 6.08
C ILE A 139 2.66 -21.72 4.77
N ASN A 140 3.62 -21.31 3.93
CA ASN A 140 3.87 -21.96 2.64
C ASN A 140 4.36 -23.40 2.80
N SER A 141 5.26 -23.69 3.75
CA SER A 141 5.79 -25.04 3.98
C SER A 141 4.74 -26.08 4.39
N THR A 142 3.60 -25.63 4.92
CA THR A 142 2.48 -26.50 5.31
C THR A 142 1.40 -26.58 4.23
N ALA A 143 1.56 -25.84 3.12
CA ALA A 143 0.58 -25.76 2.04
C ALA A 143 0.72 -26.92 1.06
N MET A 144 -0.41 -27.45 0.58
CA MET A 144 -0.40 -28.40 -0.55
C MET A 144 0.09 -27.73 -1.85
N ARG A 145 -0.25 -26.46 -2.02
CA ARG A 145 0.21 -25.59 -3.11
C ARG A 145 0.67 -24.29 -2.49
N GLU A 146 1.95 -23.97 -2.67
CA GLU A 146 2.51 -22.72 -2.17
C GLU A 146 1.88 -21.54 -2.89
N GLN A 147 1.56 -20.50 -2.13
CA GLN A 147 1.00 -19.25 -2.66
C GLN A 147 1.70 -18.07 -2.00
N PRO A 148 3.00 -17.81 -2.30
CA PRO A 148 3.82 -16.87 -1.54
C PRO A 148 3.25 -15.45 -1.50
N LEU A 149 2.69 -14.96 -2.60
CA LEU A 149 2.08 -13.62 -2.65
C LEU A 149 0.77 -13.51 -1.85
N LEU A 150 -0.08 -14.55 -1.90
CA LEU A 150 -1.30 -14.57 -1.08
C LEU A 150 -0.94 -14.67 0.40
N THR A 151 0.04 -15.51 0.72
CA THR A 151 0.60 -15.69 2.06
C THR A 151 1.21 -14.38 2.57
N LEU A 152 2.00 -13.67 1.76
CA LEU A 152 2.56 -12.37 2.09
C LEU A 152 1.45 -11.40 2.45
N ALA A 153 0.44 -11.25 1.60
CA ALA A 153 -0.67 -10.33 1.84
C ALA A 153 -1.40 -10.66 3.15
N CYS A 154 -1.71 -11.94 3.39
CA CYS A 154 -2.36 -12.39 4.63
C CYS A 154 -1.51 -12.11 5.87
N ALA A 155 -0.24 -12.47 5.82
CA ALA A 155 0.72 -12.32 6.91
C ALA A 155 0.99 -10.83 7.22
N LEU A 156 1.11 -9.99 6.19
CA LEU A 156 1.29 -8.54 6.32
C LEU A 156 0.08 -7.92 7.03
N THR A 157 -1.13 -8.26 6.60
CA THR A 157 -2.35 -7.75 7.23
C THR A 157 -2.50 -8.23 8.68
N PHE A 158 -2.14 -9.50 8.96
CA PHE A 158 -2.13 -10.04 10.30
C PHE A 158 -1.12 -9.32 11.21
N CYS A 159 0.12 -9.10 10.73
CA CYS A 159 1.10 -8.29 11.45
C CYS A 159 0.61 -6.86 11.65
N GLY A 160 -0.09 -6.29 10.67
CA GLY A 160 -0.73 -4.99 10.77
C GLY A 160 -1.72 -4.93 11.94
N ALA A 161 -2.52 -5.96 12.14
CA ALA A 161 -3.40 -6.08 13.29
C ALA A 161 -2.64 -6.32 14.59
N LEU A 162 -1.58 -7.14 14.61
CA LEU A 162 -0.80 -7.38 15.83
C LEU A 162 -0.11 -6.12 16.36
N PHE A 163 0.43 -5.29 15.46
CA PHE A 163 1.04 -4.01 15.78
C PHE A 163 -0.03 -2.98 16.10
N GLY A 164 -1.03 -2.85 15.23
CA GLY A 164 -2.19 -2.00 15.38
C GLY A 164 -1.87 -0.61 15.91
N ARG A 165 -2.35 -0.32 17.13
CA ARG A 165 -2.15 0.98 17.80
C ARG A 165 -0.75 1.18 18.39
N LYS A 166 0.09 0.14 18.43
CA LYS A 166 1.42 0.17 19.06
C LYS A 166 2.47 0.86 18.18
N VAL A 167 2.26 0.88 16.86
CA VAL A 167 3.19 1.45 15.89
C VAL A 167 2.51 2.58 15.14
N ARG A 168 3.24 3.69 14.95
CA ARG A 168 2.81 4.84 14.16
C ARG A 168 3.97 5.45 13.40
N ASP A 169 3.69 6.08 12.28
CA ASP A 169 4.64 6.96 11.61
C ASP A 169 4.57 8.39 12.19
N ASP A 170 5.42 9.28 11.69
CA ASP A 170 5.48 10.68 12.10
C ASP A 170 4.23 11.47 11.72
N LEU A 171 3.48 11.01 10.72
CA LEU A 171 2.21 11.59 10.26
C LEU A 171 1.01 11.10 11.08
N GLY A 172 1.22 10.16 12.00
CA GLY A 172 0.17 9.59 12.84
C GLY A 172 -0.66 8.49 12.16
N SER A 173 -0.22 7.93 11.04
CA SER A 173 -0.78 6.71 10.44
C SER A 173 -0.58 5.50 11.36
N ARG A 174 -1.36 4.44 11.14
CA ARG A 174 -1.22 3.15 11.85
C ARG A 174 -1.09 2.02 10.83
N THR A 175 -0.88 0.82 11.34
CA THR A 175 -0.77 -0.40 10.51
C THR A 175 -2.14 -1.03 10.23
N ASN A 176 -3.18 -0.23 10.07
CA ASN A 176 -4.47 -0.70 9.54
C ASN A 176 -4.27 -1.04 8.07
N LEU A 177 -4.38 -2.32 7.69
CA LEU A 177 -4.08 -2.79 6.34
C LEU A 177 -5.28 -3.50 5.72
N TYR A 178 -5.60 -3.16 4.47
CA TYR A 178 -6.67 -3.76 3.69
C TYR A 178 -6.02 -4.42 2.48
N CYS A 179 -5.94 -5.75 2.49
CA CYS A 179 -5.32 -6.53 1.43
C CYS A 179 -6.32 -7.49 0.83
N MET A 180 -6.20 -7.73 -0.48
CA MET A 180 -7.01 -8.72 -1.17
C MET A 180 -6.12 -9.64 -1.99
N GLY A 181 -6.31 -10.95 -1.82
CA GLY A 181 -5.71 -11.98 -2.64
C GLY A 181 -6.66 -12.42 -3.75
N ILE A 182 -6.21 -12.38 -5.00
CA ILE A 182 -6.97 -12.89 -6.14
C ILE A 182 -6.30 -14.15 -6.65
N ALA A 183 -7.03 -15.26 -6.68
CA ALA A 183 -6.51 -16.52 -7.20
C ALA A 183 -7.62 -17.41 -7.73
N LYS A 184 -7.30 -18.25 -8.72
CA LYS A 184 -8.24 -19.22 -9.29
C LYS A 184 -8.81 -20.14 -8.21
N SER A 185 -10.00 -20.66 -8.46
CA SER A 185 -10.56 -21.72 -7.60
C SER A 185 -9.55 -22.88 -7.48
N SER A 186 -9.46 -23.48 -6.31
CA SER A 186 -8.49 -24.56 -6.01
C SER A 186 -7.00 -24.17 -6.12
N ALA A 187 -6.66 -22.87 -6.13
CA ALA A 187 -5.26 -22.42 -6.09
C ALA A 187 -4.60 -22.52 -4.69
N GLY A 188 -5.38 -22.78 -3.64
CA GLY A 188 -4.87 -22.82 -2.26
C GLY A 188 -5.08 -21.53 -1.47
N LYS A 189 -5.93 -20.59 -1.96
CA LYS A 189 -6.25 -19.30 -1.31
C LYS A 189 -6.64 -19.41 0.16
N LEU A 190 -7.26 -20.52 0.57
CA LEU A 190 -7.75 -20.75 1.94
C LEU A 190 -6.66 -21.11 2.94
N HIS A 191 -5.49 -21.56 2.47
CA HIS A 191 -4.47 -22.11 3.36
C HIS A 191 -3.93 -21.06 4.33
N ALA A 192 -3.58 -19.87 3.84
CA ALA A 192 -3.09 -18.78 4.67
C ALA A 192 -4.12 -18.35 5.74
N LEU A 193 -5.40 -18.24 5.38
CA LEU A 193 -6.47 -17.91 6.33
C LEU A 193 -6.57 -18.95 7.45
N LYS A 194 -6.52 -20.25 7.11
CA LYS A 194 -6.58 -21.34 8.08
C LYS A 194 -5.38 -21.35 9.01
N GLN A 195 -4.18 -21.12 8.48
CA GLN A 195 -2.96 -21.11 9.29
C GLN A 195 -2.93 -19.92 10.26
N VAL A 196 -3.33 -18.72 9.84
CA VAL A 196 -3.38 -17.57 10.74
C VAL A 196 -4.42 -17.77 11.85
N ARG A 197 -5.59 -18.34 11.56
CA ARG A 197 -6.56 -18.70 12.61
C ARG A 197 -5.99 -19.70 13.62
N ARG A 198 -5.32 -20.75 13.12
CA ARG A 198 -4.64 -21.74 13.97
C ARG A 198 -3.57 -21.09 14.84
N LEU A 199 -2.81 -20.15 14.26
CA LEU A 199 -1.80 -19.40 14.99
C LEU A 199 -2.42 -18.53 16.08
N CYS A 200 -3.50 -17.79 15.80
CA CYS A 200 -4.21 -17.01 16.82
C CYS A 200 -4.75 -17.88 17.95
N ALA A 201 -5.30 -19.05 17.63
CA ALA A 201 -5.76 -20.01 18.63
C ALA A 201 -4.62 -20.51 19.52
N ALA A 202 -3.50 -20.90 18.92
CA ALA A 202 -2.32 -21.37 19.64
C ALA A 202 -1.66 -20.27 20.49
N ALA A 203 -1.70 -19.01 20.02
CA ALA A 203 -1.17 -17.85 20.71
C ALA A 203 -2.14 -17.26 21.76
N GLY A 204 -3.38 -17.75 21.84
CA GLY A 204 -4.39 -17.24 22.77
C GLY A 204 -4.94 -15.85 22.42
N CYS A 205 -4.84 -15.42 21.16
CA CYS A 205 -5.29 -14.10 20.68
C CYS A 205 -6.45 -14.18 19.67
N LEU A 206 -7.41 -15.07 19.93
CA LEU A 206 -8.62 -15.20 19.10
C LEU A 206 -9.51 -13.96 19.13
N ASP A 207 -9.43 -13.16 20.18
CA ASP A 207 -10.11 -11.88 20.35
C ASP A 207 -9.73 -10.86 19.26
N LEU A 208 -8.51 -10.96 18.74
CA LEU A 208 -8.02 -10.19 17.59
C LEU A 208 -8.82 -10.46 16.31
N LEU A 209 -9.41 -11.65 16.17
CA LEU A 209 -10.16 -12.01 14.97
C LEU A 209 -11.56 -11.40 14.99
N GLY A 210 -11.95 -10.85 13.84
CA GLY A 210 -13.32 -10.46 13.55
C GLY A 210 -14.18 -11.65 13.13
N GLY A 211 -15.47 -11.40 12.96
CA GLY A 211 -16.39 -12.38 12.38
C GLY A 211 -16.05 -12.68 10.92
N ASP A 212 -16.45 -13.88 10.46
CA ASP A 212 -16.19 -14.35 9.10
C ASP A 212 -17.02 -13.58 8.06
N ASP A 213 -18.23 -13.19 8.44
CA ASP A 213 -19.16 -12.41 7.63
C ASP A 213 -19.55 -11.10 8.33
N TRP A 214 -19.78 -10.06 7.53
CA TRP A 214 -20.28 -8.78 8.02
C TRP A 214 -21.79 -8.68 7.82
N ALA A 215 -22.54 -8.85 8.90
CA ALA A 215 -24.00 -8.72 8.88
C ALA A 215 -24.45 -7.27 8.55
N SER A 216 -23.79 -6.29 9.15
CA SER A 216 -24.07 -4.88 8.92
C SER A 216 -22.88 -4.03 9.30
N ASP A 217 -22.96 -2.77 8.91
CA ASP A 217 -21.96 -1.79 9.23
C ASP A 217 -21.91 -1.51 10.76
N SER A 218 -23.06 -1.40 11.43
CA SER A 218 -23.13 -1.29 12.91
C SER A 218 -22.47 -2.46 13.66
N ALA A 219 -22.43 -3.66 13.08
CA ALA A 219 -21.78 -4.82 13.68
C ALA A 219 -20.25 -4.66 13.71
N ILE A 220 -19.67 -4.06 12.67
CA ILE A 220 -18.25 -3.73 12.61
C ILE A 220 -17.92 -2.67 13.67
N GLU A 221 -18.75 -1.63 13.80
CA GLU A 221 -18.55 -0.60 14.84
C GLU A 221 -18.61 -1.19 16.24
N LYS A 222 -19.55 -2.11 16.51
CA LYS A 222 -19.65 -2.79 17.80
C LYS A 222 -18.39 -3.60 18.09
N LYS A 223 -17.94 -4.44 17.14
CA LYS A 223 -16.72 -5.24 17.33
C LYS A 223 -15.50 -4.35 17.57
N LEU A 224 -15.36 -3.24 16.84
CA LEU A 224 -14.25 -2.31 17.02
C LEU A 224 -14.35 -1.50 18.32
N SER A 225 -15.54 -1.29 18.87
CA SER A 225 -15.71 -0.63 20.18
C SER A 225 -15.24 -1.52 21.32
N GLU A 226 -15.46 -2.84 21.21
CA GLU A 226 -15.00 -3.84 22.18
C GLU A 226 -13.51 -4.14 22.00
N GLN A 227 -13.08 -4.28 20.75
CA GLN A 227 -11.69 -4.56 20.37
C GLN A 227 -11.23 -3.60 19.27
N PRO A 228 -10.58 -2.48 19.63
CA PRO A 228 -10.16 -1.44 18.67
C PRO A 228 -9.16 -1.92 17.61
N THR A 229 -8.53 -3.07 17.83
CA THR A 229 -7.60 -3.68 16.87
C THR A 229 -8.17 -5.03 16.46
N THR A 230 -8.77 -5.08 15.27
CA THR A 230 -9.47 -6.27 14.79
C THR A 230 -8.98 -6.67 13.40
N PHE A 231 -8.74 -7.96 13.20
CA PHE A 231 -8.37 -8.59 11.94
C PHE A 231 -9.53 -9.40 11.36
N PHE A 232 -10.12 -8.91 10.28
CA PHE A 232 -11.18 -9.59 9.55
C PHE A 232 -10.58 -10.46 8.43
N LEU A 233 -10.97 -11.74 8.43
CA LEU A 233 -10.59 -12.73 7.44
C LEU A 233 -11.82 -13.07 6.60
N CYS A 234 -11.92 -12.47 5.42
CA CYS A 234 -13.07 -12.63 4.54
C CYS A 234 -12.74 -13.64 3.43
N ASP A 235 -13.34 -14.82 3.49
CA ASP A 235 -13.36 -15.69 2.32
C ASP A 235 -14.40 -15.18 1.31
N GLU A 236 -14.10 -15.35 0.03
CA GLU A 236 -14.96 -14.95 -1.09
C GLU A 236 -15.51 -13.51 -1.01
N ILE A 237 -14.67 -12.55 -0.59
CA ILE A 237 -15.01 -11.13 -0.46
C ILE A 237 -15.58 -10.51 -1.75
N GLY A 238 -15.33 -11.14 -2.91
CA GLY A 238 -15.96 -10.78 -4.18
C GLY A 238 -17.49 -10.81 -4.14
N TYR A 239 -18.12 -11.69 -3.34
CA TYR A 239 -19.57 -11.69 -3.16
C TYR A 239 -20.08 -10.43 -2.45
N LEU A 240 -19.35 -9.96 -1.44
CA LEU A 240 -19.68 -8.71 -0.77
C LEU A 240 -19.57 -7.53 -1.74
N LEU A 241 -18.50 -7.48 -2.53
CA LEU A 241 -18.33 -6.42 -3.54
C LEU A 241 -19.43 -6.46 -4.60
N ALA A 242 -19.78 -7.65 -5.09
CA ALA A 242 -20.84 -7.84 -6.07
C ALA A 242 -22.24 -7.55 -5.51
N SER A 243 -22.52 -7.91 -4.26
CA SER A 243 -23.83 -7.66 -3.62
C SER A 243 -24.09 -6.17 -3.47
N ILE A 244 -23.08 -5.40 -3.08
CA ILE A 244 -23.16 -3.94 -2.96
C ILE A 244 -23.54 -3.28 -4.30
N LYS A 245 -23.03 -3.80 -5.43
CA LYS A 245 -23.31 -3.27 -6.77
C LYS A 245 -24.72 -3.58 -7.29
N THR A 246 -25.28 -4.74 -6.93
CA THR A 246 -26.47 -5.29 -7.63
C THR A 246 -27.80 -5.00 -6.92
N SER A 247 -27.78 -4.27 -5.80
CA SER A 247 -28.89 -4.00 -4.83
C SER A 247 -28.72 -4.75 -3.50
N GLY A 248 -27.59 -4.54 -2.83
CA GLY A 248 -27.40 -5.01 -1.45
C GLY A 248 -28.42 -4.36 -0.52
N GLY A 249 -28.79 -5.05 0.57
CA GLY A 249 -29.61 -4.43 1.62
C GLY A 249 -28.97 -3.12 2.09
N TYR A 250 -29.78 -2.13 2.49
CA TYR A 250 -29.33 -0.75 2.82
C TYR A 250 -28.12 -0.70 3.77
N HIS A 251 -27.98 -1.69 4.66
CA HIS A 251 -26.87 -1.83 5.60
C HIS A 251 -25.57 -2.33 4.98
N GLN A 252 -25.62 -3.18 3.96
CA GLN A 252 -24.43 -3.71 3.27
C GLN A 252 -23.77 -2.66 2.38
N VAL A 253 -24.57 -1.80 1.75
CA VAL A 253 -24.08 -0.69 0.91
C VAL A 253 -23.24 0.31 1.73
N LYS A 254 -23.52 0.46 3.03
CA LYS A 254 -22.82 1.40 3.91
C LYS A 254 -21.49 0.88 4.46
N ILE A 255 -21.19 -0.41 4.30
CA ILE A 255 -19.96 -1.02 4.82
C ILE A 255 -18.73 -0.38 4.18
N ILE A 256 -18.67 -0.30 2.84
CA ILE A 256 -17.49 0.23 2.14
C ILE A 256 -17.20 1.70 2.52
N PRO A 257 -18.17 2.64 2.49
CA PRO A 257 -17.94 4.00 2.97
C PRO A 257 -17.45 4.06 4.42
N MET A 258 -17.96 3.20 5.31
CA MET A 258 -17.49 3.15 6.68
C MET A 258 -16.08 2.59 6.80
N LEU A 259 -15.73 1.54 6.05
CA LEU A 259 -14.35 1.02 6.01
C LEU A 259 -13.35 2.08 5.53
N MET A 260 -13.72 2.93 4.57
CA MET A 260 -12.90 4.08 4.15
C MET A 260 -12.74 5.11 5.27
N LYS A 261 -13.81 5.44 6.00
CA LYS A 261 -13.74 6.34 7.16
C LYS A 261 -12.87 5.77 8.27
N LEU A 262 -13.01 4.48 8.59
CA LEU A 262 -12.20 3.78 9.58
C LEU A 262 -10.71 3.81 9.19
N TRP A 263 -10.42 3.63 7.90
CA TRP A 263 -9.05 3.69 7.39
C TRP A 263 -8.40 5.05 7.67
N SER A 264 -9.10 6.13 7.33
CA SER A 264 -8.63 7.49 7.56
C SER A 264 -8.58 7.87 9.04
N ALA A 265 -9.45 7.28 9.87
CA ALA A 265 -9.54 7.56 11.29
C ALA A 265 -8.54 6.78 12.15
N ALA A 266 -7.68 5.95 11.57
CA ALA A 266 -6.78 5.08 12.34
C ALA A 266 -5.82 5.87 13.26
N GLY A 267 -5.45 7.09 12.89
CA GLY A 267 -4.66 8.01 13.70
C GLY A 267 -5.47 8.90 14.65
N SER A 268 -6.80 8.94 14.51
CA SER A 268 -7.70 9.92 15.12
C SER A 268 -8.93 9.25 15.76
N VAL A 269 -10.06 9.97 15.81
CA VAL A 269 -11.32 9.48 16.38
C VAL A 269 -12.31 9.25 15.25
N TYR A 270 -12.92 8.06 15.23
CA TYR A 270 -14.06 7.76 14.39
C TYR A 270 -15.33 7.91 15.21
N THR A 271 -16.21 8.81 14.78
CA THR A 271 -17.57 8.89 15.32
C THR A 271 -18.49 8.08 14.42
N GLY A 272 -19.09 7.04 15.00
CA GLY A 272 -20.05 6.19 14.33
C GLY A 272 -21.34 6.91 14.00
N LYS A 273 -22.30 6.17 13.48
CA LYS A 273 -23.62 6.74 13.18
C LYS A 273 -24.29 7.27 14.44
N GLU A 274 -24.99 8.38 14.25
CA GLU A 274 -25.93 8.89 15.24
C GLU A 274 -27.17 7.99 15.26
N TYR A 275 -27.51 7.50 16.44
CA TYR A 275 -28.74 6.76 16.67
C TYR A 275 -29.63 7.61 17.58
N ALA A 276 -30.95 7.40 17.52
CA ALA A 276 -31.88 8.05 18.44
C ALA A 276 -31.71 7.60 19.91
N ASP A 277 -30.80 6.66 20.16
CA ASP A 277 -30.55 5.99 21.41
C ASP A 277 -29.06 6.08 21.68
N ASP A 278 -28.68 6.86 22.69
CA ASP A 278 -27.29 7.23 23.00
C ASP A 278 -26.41 5.99 23.24
N ASP A 279 -26.98 4.91 23.78
CA ASP A 279 -26.28 3.65 24.04
C ASP A 279 -25.79 2.93 22.76
N LYS A 280 -26.33 3.31 21.59
CA LYS A 280 -25.95 2.75 20.29
C LYS A 280 -24.90 3.59 19.57
N GLN A 281 -24.65 4.82 20.03
CA GLN A 281 -23.64 5.70 19.47
C GLN A 281 -22.24 5.23 19.90
N ARG A 282 -21.37 5.01 18.91
CA ARG A 282 -20.02 4.48 19.15
C ARG A 282 -18.97 5.47 18.72
N THR A 283 -18.11 5.83 19.66
CA THR A 283 -16.90 6.62 19.39
C THR A 283 -15.69 5.70 19.50
N LEU A 284 -14.96 5.54 18.41
CA LEU A 284 -13.77 4.68 18.35
C LEU A 284 -12.52 5.54 18.37
N ILE A 285 -11.67 5.32 19.37
CA ILE A 285 -10.39 6.03 19.49
C ILE A 285 -9.31 5.18 18.81
N GLN A 286 -8.74 5.71 17.73
CA GLN A 286 -7.70 5.10 16.92
C GLN A 286 -8.08 3.67 16.47
N PRO A 287 -9.22 3.50 15.77
CA PRO A 287 -9.63 2.18 15.29
C PRO A 287 -8.59 1.63 14.32
N CYS A 288 -8.09 0.44 14.59
CA CYS A 288 -7.20 -0.29 13.69
C CYS A 288 -7.94 -1.52 13.14
N CYS A 289 -8.67 -1.29 12.06
CA CYS A 289 -9.32 -2.33 11.28
C CYS A 289 -8.32 -2.88 10.26
N CYS A 290 -8.07 -4.18 10.27
CA CYS A 290 -7.28 -4.87 9.27
C CYS A 290 -8.15 -5.91 8.55
N ILE A 291 -8.07 -5.98 7.23
CA ILE A 291 -8.95 -6.81 6.41
C ILE A 291 -8.11 -7.57 5.41
N TYR A 292 -8.17 -8.89 5.46
CA TYR A 292 -7.65 -9.75 4.40
C TYR A 292 -8.80 -10.50 3.74
N GLY A 293 -9.01 -10.21 2.46
CA GLY A 293 -10.04 -10.84 1.64
C GLY A 293 -9.45 -11.74 0.57
N CYS A 294 -10.11 -12.85 0.23
CA CYS A 294 -9.77 -13.65 -0.94
C CYS A 294 -10.92 -13.69 -1.95
N SER A 295 -10.61 -13.62 -3.24
CA SER A 295 -11.60 -13.77 -4.31
C SER A 295 -11.03 -14.53 -5.51
N ASP A 296 -11.90 -15.11 -6.32
CA ASP A 296 -11.53 -15.52 -7.67
C ASP A 296 -11.62 -14.32 -8.65
N PRO A 297 -10.88 -14.37 -9.78
CA PRO A 297 -10.85 -13.29 -10.76
C PRO A 297 -12.24 -12.93 -11.30
N TYR A 298 -13.08 -13.93 -11.58
CA TYR A 298 -14.41 -13.72 -12.17
C TYR A 298 -15.34 -12.95 -11.21
N ARG A 299 -15.43 -13.37 -9.96
CA ARG A 299 -16.25 -12.69 -8.94
C ARG A 299 -15.72 -11.30 -8.62
N PHE A 300 -14.40 -11.14 -8.57
CA PHE A 300 -13.77 -9.84 -8.36
C PHE A 300 -14.12 -8.86 -9.49
N ALA A 301 -13.97 -9.27 -10.75
CA ALA A 301 -14.31 -8.46 -11.92
C ALA A 301 -15.79 -8.05 -11.93
N LYS A 302 -16.70 -8.95 -11.53
CA LYS A 302 -18.14 -8.64 -11.41
C LYS A 302 -18.42 -7.53 -10.39
N GLY A 303 -17.67 -7.52 -9.28
CA GLY A 303 -17.78 -6.54 -8.19
C GLY A 303 -17.20 -5.17 -8.51
N LEU A 304 -16.26 -5.05 -9.45
CA LEU A 304 -15.69 -3.77 -9.86
C LEU A 304 -16.72 -2.91 -10.62
N PRO A 305 -16.68 -1.57 -10.49
CA PRO A 305 -17.50 -0.68 -11.29
C PRO A 305 -17.19 -0.89 -12.78
N LYS A 306 -18.22 -1.02 -13.63
CA LYS A 306 -18.01 -1.03 -15.08
C LYS A 306 -17.59 0.38 -15.50
N LYS A 307 -16.50 0.50 -16.25
CA LYS A 307 -16.12 1.75 -16.92
C LYS A 307 -17.29 2.14 -17.84
N ASN A 308 -17.86 3.35 -17.69
CA ASN A 308 -18.80 3.88 -18.67
C ASN A 308 -18.02 4.13 -19.97
N SER A 309 -18.03 3.16 -20.88
CA SER A 309 -17.58 3.32 -22.25
C SER A 309 -18.62 4.15 -23.02
N THR A 310 -18.67 5.45 -22.72
CA THR A 310 -19.35 6.47 -23.53
C THR A 310 -18.53 7.73 -23.44
N MET A 311 -17.47 7.81 -24.24
CA MET A 311 -16.96 9.02 -24.87
C MET A 311 -16.00 8.57 -25.98
N ASP A 312 -16.57 8.08 -27.08
CA ASP A 312 -15.96 8.21 -28.41
C ASP A 312 -16.95 9.03 -29.23
N GLY A 313 -16.55 10.27 -29.51
CA GLY A 313 -17.16 11.23 -30.42
C GLY A 313 -16.04 12.01 -31.08
#